data_AF-A0A0G0FDT2-F1
#
_entry.id   AF-A0A0G0FDT2-F1
#
_cell.length_a   1.000
_cell.length_b   1.000
_cell.length_c   1.000
_cell.angle_alpha   90.00
_cell.angle_beta   90.00
_cell.angle_gamma   90.00
#
_symmetry.space_group_name_H-M   'P 1'
#
loop_
_entity.id
_entity.type
_entity.pdbx_description
1 polymer ?
#
loop_
_entity_poly.entity_id
_entity_poly.type
_entity_poly.pdbx_seq_one_letter_code
_entity_poly.pdbx_strand_id
1 'polypeptide(L)'
;MGIHEYKDANEKEKNIKEVNAGCYAFDAKWLWKNLEKIKNNNVQNEYYLTDLFQIASLNGDLIETIKIKPHEALGANTKEELEILGKFAV
;
A
#
# COMPACT_ATOMS: atom_id res chain seq x y z
N MET A 1 10.21 -6.04 -5.98
CA MET A 1 9.00 -6.06 -5.14
C MET A 1 8.15 -4.84 -5.49
N GLY A 2 6.82 -4.98 -5.56
CA GLY A 2 5.90 -3.90 -5.91
C GLY A 2 4.52 -4.16 -5.32
N ILE A 3 3.73 -3.09 -5.15
CA ILE A 3 2.33 -3.17 -4.70
C ILE A 3 1.46 -2.82 -5.90
N HIS A 4 0.54 -3.72 -6.22
CA HIS A 4 -0.35 -3.62 -7.37
C HIS A 4 -1.80 -3.58 -6.90
N GLU A 5 -2.61 -2.79 -7.59
CA GLU A 5 -4.06 -2.84 -7.44
C GLU A 5 -4.59 -4.21 -7.86
N TYR A 6 -5.66 -4.69 -7.22
CA TYR A 6 -6.21 -6.02 -7.52
C TYR A 6 -6.60 -6.19 -9.00
N LYS A 7 -7.05 -5.11 -9.63
CA LYS A 7 -7.42 -5.06 -11.06
C LYS A 7 -6.22 -5.29 -12.00
N ASP A 8 -5.02 -4.89 -11.57
CA ASP A 8 -3.79 -4.93 -12.35
C ASP A 8 -2.94 -6.19 -12.01
N ALA A 9 -3.30 -6.89 -10.94
CA ALA A 9 -2.61 -8.09 -10.48
C ALA A 9 -2.83 -9.31 -11.40
N ASN A 10 -1.78 -10.09 -11.63
CA ASN A 10 -1.87 -11.37 -12.32
C ASN A 10 -2.42 -12.48 -11.39
N GLU A 11 -2.76 -13.64 -11.95
CA GLU A 11 -3.37 -14.75 -11.18
C GLU A 11 -2.49 -15.25 -10.02
N LYS A 12 -1.15 -15.18 -10.13
CA LYS A 12 -0.27 -15.56 -9.02
C LYS A 12 -0.33 -14.52 -7.90
N GLU A 13 -0.37 -13.24 -8.25
CA GLU A 13 -0.47 -12.12 -7.29
C GLU A 13 -1.82 -12.11 -6.58
N LYS A 14 -2.93 -12.39 -7.28
CA LYS A 14 -4.26 -12.51 -6.65
C LYS A 14 -4.37 -13.63 -5.62
N ASN A 15 -3.47 -14.62 -5.66
CA ASN A 15 -3.41 -15.68 -4.65
C ASN A 15 -2.61 -15.28 -3.39
N ILE A 16 -1.95 -14.12 -3.39
CA ILE A 16 -1.26 -13.58 -2.20
C ILE A 16 -2.32 -13.13 -1.18
N LYS A 17 -2.14 -13.56 0.07
CA LYS A 17 -3.07 -13.26 1.18
C LYS A 17 -2.66 -12.05 2.03
N GLU A 18 -1.51 -11.46 1.71
CA GLU A 18 -1.06 -10.21 2.30
C GLU A 18 -1.52 -9.05 1.44
N VAL A 19 -2.21 -8.09 2.07
CA VAL A 19 -2.76 -6.91 1.40
C VAL A 19 -2.14 -5.66 2.01
N ASN A 20 -1.91 -4.67 1.16
CA ASN A 20 -1.43 -3.38 1.62
C ASN A 20 -2.58 -2.61 2.29
N ALA A 21 -2.45 -2.30 3.57
CA ALA A 21 -3.47 -1.61 4.37
C ALA A 21 -3.41 -0.06 4.28
N GLY A 22 -2.55 0.51 3.43
CA GLY A 22 -2.40 1.96 3.27
C GLY A 22 -1.72 2.68 4.45
N CYS A 23 -1.19 1.96 5.43
CA CYS A 23 -0.54 2.52 6.62
C CYS A 23 0.93 2.14 6.65
N TYR A 24 1.80 3.15 6.77
CA TYR A 24 3.25 2.99 6.67
C TYR A 24 3.97 3.82 7.74
N ALA A 25 5.11 3.30 8.21
CA ALA A 25 6.05 4.05 9.04
C ALA A 25 7.42 4.06 8.37
N PHE A 26 8.00 5.25 8.22
CA PHE A 26 9.30 5.44 7.58
C PHE A 26 10.23 6.21 8.51
N ASP A 27 11.55 5.95 8.39
CA ASP A 27 12.52 6.94 8.84
C ASP A 27 12.31 8.23 8.03
N ALA A 28 12.17 9.36 8.73
CA ALA A 28 11.81 10.62 8.09
C ALA A 28 12.89 11.09 7.10
N LYS A 29 14.18 10.94 7.42
CA LYS A 29 15.27 11.36 6.52
C LYS A 29 15.29 10.49 5.28
N TRP A 30 15.10 9.18 5.44
CA TRP A 30 14.99 8.24 4.34
C TRP A 30 13.80 8.57 3.44
N LEU A 31 12.63 8.86 4.03
CA LEU A 31 11.42 9.21 3.29
C LEU A 31 11.65 10.43 2.40
N TRP A 32 12.08 11.55 2.98
CA TRP A 32 12.27 12.80 2.22
C TRP A 32 13.31 12.66 1.11
N LYS A 33 14.40 11.92 1.37
CA LYS A 33 15.45 11.65 0.36
C LYS A 33 14.93 10.83 -0.83
N ASN A 34 13.98 9.93 -0.62
CA ASN A 34 13.51 9.01 -1.66
C ASN A 34 12.21 9.44 -2.32
N LEU A 35 11.42 10.31 -1.68
CA LEU A 35 10.16 10.82 -2.24
C LEU A 35 10.37 11.52 -3.60
N GLU A 36 11.46 12.29 -3.75
CA GLU A 36 11.82 12.98 -5.00
C GLU A 36 12.11 12.04 -6.18
N LYS A 37 12.38 10.77 -5.88
CA LYS A 37 12.70 9.75 -6.89
C LYS A 37 11.46 9.11 -7.49
N ILE A 38 10.30 9.23 -6.85
CA ILE A 38 9.04 8.70 -7.37
C ILE A 38 8.71 9.42 -8.69
N LYS A 39 8.28 8.64 -9.68
CA LYS A 39 7.85 9.12 -10.99
C LYS A 39 6.41 8.70 -11.22
N ASN A 40 5.69 9.46 -12.02
CA ASN A 40 4.31 9.17 -12.38
C ASN A 40 4.20 8.49 -13.75
N ASN A 41 5.17 7.62 -14.08
CA ASN A 41 5.27 6.97 -15.40
C ASN A 41 4.44 5.68 -15.48
N ASN A 42 3.27 5.66 -14.85
CA ASN A 42 2.30 4.56 -14.92
C ASN A 42 1.11 4.92 -15.82
N VAL A 43 0.24 3.94 -16.07
CA VAL A 43 -0.92 4.07 -16.96
C VAL A 43 -1.87 5.21 -16.54
N GLN A 44 -1.90 5.57 -15.25
CA GLN A 44 -2.78 6.60 -14.70
C GLN A 44 -2.10 7.99 -14.63
N ASN A 45 -0.79 8.06 -14.90
CA ASN A 45 0.04 9.27 -14.72
C ASN A 45 0.01 9.85 -13.29
N GLU A 46 -0.16 9.00 -12.27
CA GLU A 46 -0.24 9.39 -10.86
C GLU A 46 1.03 9.06 -10.08
N TYR A 47 1.26 9.72 -8.94
CA TYR A 47 2.34 9.34 -8.02
C TYR A 47 1.81 8.36 -6.98
N TYR A 48 2.42 7.18 -6.89
CA TYR A 48 2.10 6.22 -5.85
C TYR A 48 3.14 6.25 -4.74
N LEU A 49 2.72 6.54 -3.51
CA LEU A 49 3.61 6.49 -2.34
C LEU A 49 4.24 5.10 -2.17
N THR A 50 3.52 4.05 -2.61
CA THR A 50 3.97 2.67 -2.57
C THR A 50 5.18 2.37 -3.47
N ASP A 51 5.52 3.22 -4.42
CA ASP A 51 6.74 3.08 -5.23
C ASP A 51 8.02 3.19 -4.36
N LEU A 52 7.92 3.79 -3.17
CA LEU A 52 9.00 3.79 -2.19
C LEU A 52 9.45 2.37 -1.80
N PHE A 53 8.55 1.38 -1.78
CA PHE A 53 8.91 0.01 -1.44
C PHE A 53 9.77 -0.64 -2.54
N GLN A 54 9.55 -0.28 -3.80
CA GLN A 54 10.41 -0.71 -4.89
C GLN A 54 11.79 -0.06 -4.77
N ILE A 55 11.85 1.24 -4.46
CA ILE A 55 13.11 1.96 -4.24
C ILE A 55 13.90 1.35 -3.07
N ALA A 56 13.24 1.11 -1.93
CA ALA A 56 13.84 0.46 -0.76
C ALA A 56 14.40 -0.93 -1.12
N SER A 57 13.60 -1.74 -1.82
CA SER A 57 14.00 -3.09 -2.23
C SER A 57 15.22 -3.09 -3.16
N LEU A 58 15.30 -2.13 -4.09
CA LEU A 58 16.44 -1.99 -5.01
C LEU A 58 17.72 -1.51 -4.31
N ASN A 59 17.58 -0.67 -3.28
CA ASN A 59 18.71 -0.19 -2.48
C ASN A 59 19.20 -1.25 -1.47
N GLY A 60 18.44 -2.32 -1.25
CA GLY A 60 18.70 -3.29 -0.17
C GLY A 60 18.35 -2.76 1.23
N ASP A 61 17.47 -1.75 1.30
CA ASP A 61 16.97 -1.22 2.57
C ASP A 61 16.06 -2.27 3.26
N LEU A 62 16.03 -2.27 4.60
CA LEU A 62 15.17 -3.15 5.37
C LEU A 62 13.69 -2.78 5.18
N ILE A 63 12.85 -3.78 4.88
CA ILE A 63 11.39 -3.63 4.77
C ILE A 63 10.76 -4.69 5.66
N GLU A 64 9.97 -4.24 6.63
CA GLU A 64 9.26 -5.09 7.59
C GLU A 64 7.75 -4.86 7.48
N THR A 65 6.96 -5.89 7.79
CA THR A 65 5.49 -5.81 7.79
C THR A 65 4.92 -6.20 9.14
N ILE A 66 3.79 -5.56 9.50
CA ILE A 66 3.08 -5.84 10.74
C ILE A 66 1.74 -6.46 10.39
N LYS A 67 1.49 -7.66 10.92
CA LYS A 67 0.18 -8.31 10.79
C LYS A 67 -0.81 -7.66 11.74
N ILE A 68 -1.93 -7.23 11.18
CA ILE A 68 -3.06 -6.66 11.89
C ILE A 68 -4.31 -7.50 11.64
N LYS A 69 -5.36 -7.32 12.45
CA LYS A 69 -6.64 -7.99 12.19
C LYS A 69 -7.28 -7.35 10.96
N PRO A 70 -7.94 -8.13 10.08
CA PRO A 70 -8.52 -7.58 8.85
C PRO A 70 -9.45 -6.38 9.06
N HIS A 71 -10.20 -6.34 10.16
CA HIS A 71 -11.11 -5.22 10.46
C HIS A 71 -10.40 -3.90 10.76
N GLU A 72 -9.13 -3.93 11.20
CA GLU A 72 -8.32 -2.73 11.48
C GLU A 72 -7.84 -2.04 10.20
N ALA A 73 -7.90 -2.74 9.06
CA ALA A 73 -7.48 -2.25 7.75
C ALA A 73 -8.66 -1.91 6.83
N LEU A 74 -9.91 -2.03 7.31
CA LEU A 74 -11.06 -1.77 6.47
C LEU A 74 -11.17 -0.27 6.15
N GLY A 75 -11.29 0.04 4.87
CA GLY A 75 -11.61 1.37 4.35
C GLY A 75 -12.99 1.38 3.70
N ALA A 76 -13.52 2.58 3.46
CA ALA A 76 -14.76 2.78 2.73
C ALA A 76 -14.56 3.84 1.64
N ASN A 77 -14.85 3.44 0.41
CA ASN A 77 -14.89 4.28 -0.79
C ASN A 77 -16.34 4.51 -1.25
N THR A 78 -17.31 3.74 -0.71
CA THR A 78 -18.74 3.91 -0.98
C THR A 78 -19.53 4.14 0.31
N LYS A 79 -20.79 4.58 0.18
CA LYS A 79 -21.67 4.80 1.35
C LYS A 79 -22.05 3.47 1.99
N GLU A 80 -22.25 2.45 1.18
CA GLU A 80 -22.56 1.09 1.60
C GLU A 80 -21.39 0.48 2.38
N GLU A 81 -20.15 0.69 1.91
CA GLU A 81 -18.95 0.30 2.65
C GLU A 81 -18.85 1.04 3.99
N LEU A 82 -19.13 2.34 4.02
CA LEU A 82 -19.12 3.14 5.25
C LEU A 82 -20.14 2.63 6.28
N GLU A 83 -21.34 2.25 5.84
CA GLU A 83 -22.35 1.64 6.71
C GLU A 83 -21.88 0.30 7.29
N ILE A 84 -21.19 -0.51 6.48
CA ILE A 84 -20.56 -1.76 6.94
C ILE A 84 -19.50 -1.46 8.00
N LEU A 85 -18.64 -0.46 7.80
CA LEU A 85 -17.63 -0.07 8.81
C LEU A 85 -18.27 0.33 10.13
N GLY A 86 -19.41 1.04 10.09
CA GLY A 86 -20.15 1.44 11.29
C GLY A 86 -20.57 0.27 12.18
N LYS A 87 -20.69 -0.95 11.64
CA LYS A 87 -21.00 -2.17 12.43
C LYS A 87 -19.79 -2.68 13.23
N PHE A 88 -18.59 -2.22 12.91
CA PHE A 88 -17.34 -2.59 13.58
C PHE A 88 -16.81 -1.48 14.51
N ALA A 89 -17.36 -0.26 14.41
CA ALA A 89 -17.06 0.82 15.34
C ALA A 89 -17.75 0.53 16.69
N VAL A 90 -16.95 0.11 17.68
CA VAL A 90 -17.36 -0.01 19.09
C VAL A 90 -17.28 1.36 19.76
#